data_AF-A0A7C5KN24-F1
#
_entry.id   AF-A0A7C5KN24-F1
#
_cell.length_a   1.000
_cell.length_b   1.000
_cell.length_c   1.000
_cell.angle_alpha   90.00
_cell.angle_beta   90.00
_cell.angle_gamma   90.00
#
_symmetry.space_group_name_H-M   'P 1'
#
loop_
_entity.id
_entity.type
_entity.pdbx_description
1 polymer ?
#
loop_
_entity_poly.entity_id
_entity_poly.type
_entity_poly.pdbx_seq_one_letter_code
_entity_poly.pdbx_strand_id
1 'polypeptide(L)'
;MNRFQIKARHLLPALGLAVLGGLLASCTASTGEGSKDANVSQAASAPSGAEIWANTCARCHTFRDPATLNDSQWDVAMMHMRVRAKLHGADARAVLKFLQSSN
;
A
#
# COMPACT_ATOMS: atom_id res chain seq x y z
N MET A 1 -13.67 -45.17 -16.05
CA MET A 1 -13.56 -46.22 -15.02
C MET A 1 -12.60 -45.69 -13.95
N ASN A 2 -13.17 -45.11 -12.90
CA ASN A 2 -13.42 -45.70 -11.57
C ASN A 2 -12.32 -45.28 -10.59
N ARG A 3 -12.61 -44.28 -9.74
CA ARG A 3 -13.01 -44.43 -8.31
C ARG A 3 -11.85 -45.08 -7.52
N PHE A 4 -11.25 -44.44 -6.52
CA PHE A 4 -11.77 -44.24 -5.16
C PHE A 4 -10.75 -43.29 -4.47
N GLN A 5 -11.14 -42.12 -3.95
CA GLN A 5 -11.66 -41.93 -2.59
C GLN A 5 -10.73 -42.49 -1.49
N ILE A 6 -10.04 -41.60 -0.76
CA ILE A 6 -9.90 -41.55 0.72
C ILE A 6 -9.39 -40.11 1.04
N LYS A 7 -10.26 -39.12 1.29
CA LYS A 7 -10.75 -38.68 2.61
C LYS A 7 -9.66 -38.43 3.67
N ALA A 8 -9.32 -37.16 3.85
CA ALA A 8 -9.13 -36.50 5.16
C ALA A 8 -8.98 -34.98 4.85
N ARG A 9 -9.95 -34.07 5.00
CA ARG A 9 -10.97 -33.91 6.05
C ARG A 9 -10.42 -34.12 7.47
N HIS A 10 -9.33 -33.41 7.75
CA HIS A 10 -9.09 -32.81 9.07
C HIS A 10 -9.37 -31.30 8.85
N LEU A 11 -10.49 -30.66 9.21
CA LEU A 11 -11.29 -30.71 10.43
C LEU A 11 -10.42 -30.79 11.69
N LEU A 12 -9.73 -29.69 11.96
CA LEU A 12 -9.43 -29.27 13.33
C LEU A 12 -9.96 -27.84 13.55
N PRO A 13 -10.41 -27.55 14.77
CA PRO A 13 -11.68 -26.89 15.01
C PRO A 13 -11.57 -25.38 15.21
N ALA A 14 -12.65 -24.67 14.86
CA ALA A 14 -12.99 -23.38 15.43
C ALA A 14 -13.09 -23.53 16.96
N LEU A 15 -12.09 -23.03 17.68
CA LEU A 15 -12.18 -22.84 19.12
C LEU A 15 -12.68 -21.41 19.35
N GLY A 16 -13.97 -21.32 19.64
CA GLY A 16 -14.67 -20.08 19.90
C GLY A 16 -14.29 -19.44 21.24
N LEU A 17 -14.52 -18.13 21.27
CA LEU A 17 -14.94 -17.27 22.38
C LEU A 17 -14.38 -17.56 23.79
N ALA A 18 -13.59 -16.62 24.29
CA ALA A 18 -13.75 -16.14 25.66
C ALA A 18 -13.49 -14.62 25.71
N VAL A 19 -14.59 -13.87 25.58
CA VAL A 19 -14.68 -12.46 25.97
C VAL A 19 -14.80 -12.42 27.49
N LEU A 20 -13.74 -12.00 28.17
CA LEU A 20 -13.78 -11.40 29.51
C LEU A 20 -12.98 -10.10 29.38
N GLY A 21 -13.53 -8.89 29.48
CA GLY A 21 -14.47 -8.46 30.52
C GLY A 21 -13.69 -7.88 31.69
N GLY A 22 -12.94 -6.79 31.45
CA GLY A 22 -12.18 -6.07 32.48
C GLY A 22 -12.53 -4.58 32.42
N LEU A 23 -13.60 -4.20 33.13
CA LEU A 23 -13.97 -2.82 33.43
C LEU A 23 -12.83 -2.15 34.19
N LEU A 24 -12.21 -1.12 33.60
CA LEU A 24 -11.64 -0.02 34.37
C LEU A 24 -12.34 1.26 33.92
N ALA A 25 -13.15 1.79 34.85
CA ALA A 25 -13.87 3.03 34.73
C ALA A 25 -12.91 4.18 34.41
N SER A 26 -13.02 4.73 33.20
CA SER A 26 -12.46 6.05 32.89
C SER A 26 -13.62 6.99 32.61
N CYS A 27 -14.02 7.71 33.65
CA CYS A 27 -14.94 8.83 33.59
C CYS A 27 -14.20 10.02 32.96
N THR A 28 -14.35 10.21 31.65
CA THR A 28 -14.22 11.54 31.04
C THR A 28 -15.54 11.88 30.38
N ALA A 29 -16.25 12.82 31.01
CA ALA A 29 -17.40 13.48 30.44
C ALA A 29 -16.92 14.45 29.35
N SER A 30 -17.20 14.11 28.10
CA SER A 30 -17.22 15.09 27.01
C SER A 30 -18.45 14.80 26.17
N THR A 31 -19.55 15.40 26.59
CA THR A 31 -20.74 15.66 25.79
C THR A 31 -20.34 16.49 24.57
N GLY A 32 -20.73 16.03 23.38
CA GLY A 32 -20.42 16.70 22.14
C GLY A 32 -20.73 15.85 20.92
N GLU A 33 -21.94 15.28 20.86
CA GLU A 33 -22.54 14.83 19.60
C GLU A 33 -22.65 16.02 18.65
N GLY A 34 -21.77 15.98 17.65
CA GLY A 34 -21.91 16.70 16.41
C GLY A 34 -21.64 15.72 15.29
N SER A 35 -22.55 14.77 15.07
CA SER A 35 -22.61 14.00 13.84
C SER A 35 -22.96 14.96 12.71
N LYS A 36 -21.95 15.65 12.19
CA LYS A 36 -22.01 16.18 10.84
C LYS A 36 -21.66 14.98 9.97
N ASP A 37 -22.69 14.39 9.38
CA ASP A 37 -22.58 13.66 8.12
C ASP A 37 -22.08 14.65 7.06
N ALA A 38 -20.79 14.99 7.18
CA ALA A 38 -20.07 15.60 6.10
C ALA A 38 -19.80 14.43 5.16
N ASN A 39 -20.67 14.28 4.16
CA ASN A 39 -20.26 13.74 2.87
C ASN A 39 -19.18 14.70 2.32
N VAL A 40 -18.02 14.69 2.96
CA VAL A 40 -16.79 15.17 2.36
C VAL A 40 -16.54 14.13 1.30
N SER A 41 -16.84 14.46 0.06
CA SER A 41 -16.20 13.79 -1.06
C SER A 41 -14.71 13.90 -0.78
N GLN A 42 -14.14 12.84 -0.22
CA GLN A 42 -12.75 12.81 0.21
C GLN A 42 -11.94 12.99 -1.05
N ALA A 43 -11.41 14.20 -1.24
CA ALA A 43 -10.55 14.49 -2.37
C ALA A 43 -9.45 13.42 -2.35
N ALA A 44 -9.38 12.61 -3.41
CA ALA A 44 -8.40 11.54 -3.48
C ALA A 44 -7.01 12.15 -3.34
N SER A 45 -6.26 11.70 -2.33
CA SER A 45 -4.87 12.11 -2.14
C SER A 45 -4.06 11.77 -3.39
N ALA A 46 -3.10 12.62 -3.73
CA ALA A 46 -2.15 12.29 -4.81
C ALA A 46 -1.39 10.99 -4.46
N PRO A 47 -1.14 10.11 -5.44
CA PRO A 47 -0.46 8.84 -5.19
C PRO A 47 0.98 9.05 -4.73
N SER A 48 1.48 8.15 -3.88
CA SER A 48 2.87 8.20 -3.41
C SER A 48 3.86 7.78 -4.51
N GLY A 49 5.15 8.12 -4.34
CA GLY A 49 6.20 7.69 -5.27
C GLY A 49 6.33 6.18 -5.41
N ALA A 50 6.20 5.45 -4.30
CA ALA A 50 6.21 3.98 -4.29
C ALA A 50 5.01 3.41 -5.05
N GLU A 51 3.84 4.03 -4.90
CA GLU A 51 2.60 3.61 -5.57
C GLU A 51 2.66 3.89 -7.08
N ILE A 52 3.18 5.04 -7.50
CA ILE A 52 3.42 5.35 -8.92
C ILE A 52 4.42 4.35 -9.50
N TRP A 53 5.51 4.06 -8.78
CA TRP A 53 6.53 3.10 -9.21
C TRP A 53 5.93 1.70 -9.42
N ALA A 54 5.22 1.17 -8.42
CA ALA A 54 4.58 -0.13 -8.47
C ALA A 54 3.56 -0.26 -9.62
N ASN A 55 2.79 0.81 -9.88
CA ASN A 55 1.72 0.79 -10.87
C ASN A 55 2.18 1.13 -12.30
N THR A 56 3.34 1.77 -12.46
CA THR A 56 3.77 2.33 -13.76
C THR A 56 5.06 1.73 -14.30
N CYS A 57 6.06 1.47 -13.46
CA CYS A 57 7.43 1.27 -13.94
C CYS A 57 7.71 -0.14 -14.49
N ALA A 58 6.90 -1.15 -14.13
CA ALA A 58 7.03 -2.51 -14.66
C ALA A 58 6.31 -2.75 -16.01
N ARG A 59 5.75 -1.70 -16.62
CA ARG A 59 4.98 -1.84 -17.87
C ARG A 59 5.82 -2.17 -19.10
N CYS A 60 7.10 -1.86 -19.09
CA CYS A 60 7.99 -2.03 -20.25
C CYS A 60 9.21 -2.90 -19.97
N HIS A 61 9.65 -2.99 -18.71
CA HIS A 61 10.73 -3.86 -18.26
C HIS A 61 10.49 -4.22 -16.79
N THR A 62 11.11 -5.28 -16.30
CA THR A 62 11.06 -5.62 -14.88
C THR A 62 11.62 -4.47 -14.03
N PHE A 63 11.13 -4.32 -12.80
CA PHE A 63 11.68 -3.35 -11.87
C PHE A 63 13.19 -3.50 -11.75
N ARG A 64 13.87 -2.37 -11.84
CA ARG A 64 15.24 -2.25 -11.38
C ARG A 64 15.21 -2.12 -9.86
N ASP A 65 16.04 -2.89 -9.18
CA ASP A 65 16.23 -2.75 -7.73
C ASP A 65 16.79 -1.35 -7.41
N PRO A 66 16.12 -0.57 -6.53
CA PRO A 66 16.57 0.75 -6.09
C PRO A 66 18.05 0.81 -5.66
N ALA A 67 18.57 -0.23 -5.00
CA ALA A 67 19.95 -0.29 -4.48
C ALA A 67 21.03 -0.44 -5.56
N THR A 68 20.65 -0.55 -6.84
CA THR A 68 21.61 -0.75 -7.95
C THR A 68 22.21 0.53 -8.49
N LEU A 69 21.68 1.70 -8.12
CA LEU A 69 22.13 3.01 -8.61
C LEU A 69 22.22 4.00 -7.45
N ASN A 70 23.25 4.84 -7.45
CA ASN A 70 23.34 5.97 -6.52
C ASN A 70 22.40 7.13 -6.95
N ASP A 71 22.28 8.16 -6.10
CA ASP A 71 21.34 9.26 -6.32
C ASP A 71 21.50 9.97 -7.66
N SER A 72 22.75 10.27 -8.05
CA SER A 72 23.04 10.96 -9.31
C SER A 72 22.71 10.10 -10.54
N GLN A 73 22.83 8.79 -10.42
CA GLN A 73 22.45 7.84 -11.46
C GLN A 73 20.93 7.73 -11.56
N TRP A 74 20.22 7.77 -10.43
CA TRP A 74 18.75 7.85 -10.42
C TRP A 74 18.21 9.14 -11.02
N ASP A 75 18.89 10.28 -10.84
CA ASP A 75 18.52 11.53 -11.50
C ASP A 75 18.51 11.35 -13.03
N VAL A 76 19.60 10.81 -13.59
CA VAL A 76 19.72 10.55 -15.03
C VAL A 76 18.67 9.54 -15.51
N ALA A 77 18.50 8.44 -14.77
CA ALA A 77 17.52 7.41 -15.11
C ALA A 77 16.09 7.96 -15.12
N MET A 78 15.72 8.79 -14.13
CA MET A 78 14.39 9.40 -14.04
C MET A 78 14.17 10.52 -15.06
N MET A 79 15.21 11.23 -15.49
CA MET A 79 15.11 12.14 -16.63
C MET A 79 14.70 11.39 -17.90
N HIS A 80 15.30 10.24 -18.16
CA HIS A 80 14.90 9.39 -19.28
C HIS A 80 13.50 8.78 -19.06
N MET A 81 13.26 8.18 -17.89
CA MET A 81 12.01 7.46 -17.61
C MET A 81 10.79 8.36 -17.51
N ARG A 82 10.93 9.62 -17.11
CA ARG A 82 9.81 10.58 -17.16
C ARG A 82 9.19 10.66 -18.55
N VAL A 83 10.03 10.72 -19.59
CA VAL A 83 9.56 10.78 -20.99
C VAL A 83 9.02 9.42 -21.43
N ARG A 84 9.72 8.33 -21.11
CA ARG A 84 9.33 6.97 -21.55
C ARG A 84 8.02 6.50 -20.92
N ALA A 85 7.84 6.75 -19.63
CA ALA A 85 6.63 6.40 -18.88
C ALA A 85 5.52 7.48 -18.97
N LYS A 86 5.77 8.59 -19.67
CA LYS A 86 4.85 9.73 -19.82
C LYS A 86 4.37 10.28 -18.47
N LEU A 87 5.29 10.42 -17.52
CA LEU A 87 4.98 10.92 -16.18
C LEU A 87 4.85 12.44 -16.16
N HIS A 88 3.89 12.96 -15.39
CA HIS A 88 3.89 14.37 -15.04
C HIS A 88 5.10 14.71 -14.16
N GLY A 89 5.46 16.00 -14.10
CA GLY A 89 6.64 16.41 -13.36
C GLY A 89 6.57 16.13 -11.86
N ALA A 90 5.39 16.22 -11.25
CA ALA A 90 5.20 15.89 -9.85
C ALA A 90 5.40 14.38 -9.60
N ASP A 91 4.77 13.54 -10.43
CA ASP A 91 4.87 12.08 -10.34
C ASP A 91 6.31 11.60 -10.51
N ALA A 92 7.02 12.13 -11.50
CA ALA A 92 8.43 11.79 -11.73
C ALA A 92 9.31 12.15 -10.51
N ARG A 93 9.08 13.30 -9.86
CA ARG A 93 9.83 13.68 -8.66
C ARG A 93 9.46 12.81 -7.45
N ALA A 94 8.20 12.41 -7.33
CA ALA A 94 7.77 11.51 -6.26
C ALA A 94 8.45 10.14 -6.39
N VAL A 95 8.51 9.58 -7.61
CA VAL A 95 9.22 8.33 -7.90
C VAL A 95 10.73 8.48 -7.67
N LEU A 96 11.34 9.56 -8.14
CA LEU A 96 12.77 9.83 -7.93
C LEU A 96 13.12 9.85 -6.44
N LYS A 97 12.35 10.59 -5.63
CA LYS A 97 12.54 10.65 -4.18
C LYS A 97 12.41 9.26 -3.53
N PHE A 98 11.44 8.46 -3.97
CA PHE A 98 11.28 7.10 -3.46
C PHE A 98 12.51 6.23 -3.76
N LEU A 99 12.98 6.24 -5.02
CA LEU A 99 14.14 5.47 -5.46
C LEU A 99 15.42 5.86 -4.71
N GLN A 100 15.68 7.15 -4.55
CA GLN A 100 16.84 7.67 -3.80
C GLN A 100 16.75 7.39 -2.29
N SER A 101 15.55 7.35 -1.71
CA SER A 101 15.40 6.96 -0.30
C SER A 101 15.55 5.46 -0.04
N SER A 102 15.63 4.65 -1.09
CA SER A 102 15.61 3.20 -1.03
C SER A 102 16.89 2.56 -1.58
N ASN A 103 17.93 3.35 -1.91
CA ASN A 103 19.16 2.87 -2.53
C ASN A 103 20.34 2.67 -1.58
#